data_AF-A0A2K8GKZ0-F1
#
_entry.id   AF-A0A2K8GKZ0-F1
#
_cell.length_a   1.000
_cell.length_b   1.000
_cell.length_c   1.000
_cell.angle_alpha   90.00
_cell.angle_beta   90.00
_cell.angle_gamma   90.00
#
_symmetry.space_group_name_H-M   'P 1'
#
loop_
_entity.id
_entity.type
_entity.pdbx_description
1 polymer ?
#
loop_
_entity_poly.entity_id
_entity_poly.type
_entity_poly.pdbx_seq_one_letter_code
_entity_poly.pdbx_strand_id
1 'polypeptide(L)'
;IIFQVKVRYFTHSLQADKSPILKDVNEGKDLEYLMIDLLNDLTKSQEVTCVAIISDTVYLNVFDGEFFGWTYSVPMVMTVVEEYEDLLSPNFYTLESLRAARKQGCNVYVILLANGFQAARLLRFGDRHRILDT
;
A
#
# COMPACT_ATOMS: atom_id res chain seq x y z
N ILE A 1 -11.00 -11.25 -8.89
CA ILE A 1 -9.77 -11.22 -9.72
C ILE A 1 -8.73 -10.46 -8.92
N ILE A 2 -7.79 -11.16 -8.29
CA ILE A 2 -6.64 -10.53 -7.64
C ILE A 2 -5.68 -10.15 -8.78
N PHE A 3 -5.53 -8.87 -9.08
CA PHE A 3 -4.40 -8.41 -9.90
C PHE A 3 -3.17 -8.40 -8.99
N GLN A 4 -2.58 -9.58 -8.77
CA GLN A 4 -1.17 -9.68 -8.39
C GLN A 4 -0.37 -9.25 -9.63
N VAL A 5 -0.01 -7.97 -9.71
CA VAL A 5 1.04 -7.56 -10.63
C VAL A 5 2.28 -8.35 -10.23
N LYS A 6 2.75 -9.17 -11.17
CA LYS A 6 3.81 -10.16 -11.04
C LYS A 6 5.07 -9.54 -10.42
N VAL A 7 5.25 -9.71 -9.11
CA VAL A 7 6.50 -9.38 -8.41
C VAL A 7 7.58 -10.33 -8.92
N ARG A 8 8.68 -9.76 -9.43
CA ARG A 8 9.86 -10.55 -9.80
C ARG A 8 10.44 -11.16 -8.53
N TYR A 9 10.55 -12.49 -8.47
CA TYR A 9 11.41 -13.15 -7.50
C TYR A 9 12.86 -12.75 -7.80
N PHE A 10 13.41 -11.79 -7.05
CA PHE A 10 14.85 -11.58 -6.97
C PHE A 10 15.37 -12.45 -5.83
N THR A 11 15.84 -13.65 -6.16
CA THR A 11 16.70 -14.41 -5.26
C THR A 11 18.07 -13.75 -5.23
N HIS A 12 18.32 -12.91 -4.22
CA HIS A 12 19.67 -12.57 -3.80
C HIS A 12 19.74 -12.68 -2.28
N SER A 13 20.44 -13.70 -1.81
CA SER A 13 20.83 -13.83 -0.40
C SER A 13 21.87 -12.76 -0.07
N LEU A 14 21.44 -11.67 0.56
CA LEU A 14 22.31 -10.73 1.27
C LEU A 14 21.94 -10.80 2.75
N GLN A 15 22.71 -11.59 3.49
CA GLN A 15 22.76 -11.48 4.95
C GLN A 15 23.34 -10.10 5.28
N ALA A 16 22.46 -9.14 5.56
CA ALA A 16 22.84 -7.89 6.19
C ALA A 16 22.97 -8.12 7.70
N ASP A 17 24.16 -7.85 8.21
CA ASP A 17 24.55 -7.98 9.62
C ASP A 17 23.62 -7.16 10.52
N LYS A 18 22.90 -7.85 11.41
CA LYS A 18 21.91 -7.26 12.32
C LYS A 18 22.65 -6.71 13.53
N SER A 19 22.93 -5.41 13.50
CA SER A 19 23.32 -4.67 14.70
C SER A 19 22.30 -4.90 15.85
N PRO A 20 22.74 -5.07 17.11
CA PRO A 20 21.93 -5.64 18.17
C PRO A 20 20.98 -4.65 18.88
N ILE A 21 20.61 -3.53 18.26
CA ILE A 21 20.00 -2.39 18.99
C ILE A 21 18.48 -2.27 18.83
N LEU A 22 17.84 -2.99 17.90
CA LEU A 22 16.37 -2.92 17.70
C LEU A 22 15.69 -4.24 18.10
N LYS A 23 15.78 -4.61 19.37
CA LYS A 23 15.17 -5.85 19.88
C LYS A 23 13.77 -5.70 20.48
N ASP A 24 13.17 -4.51 20.57
CA ASP A 24 11.97 -4.35 21.41
C ASP A 24 10.90 -3.37 20.92
N VAL A 25 10.68 -3.25 19.61
CA VAL A 25 9.36 -2.81 19.14
C VAL A 25 8.89 -3.64 17.97
N ASN A 26 7.85 -4.44 18.21
CA ASN A 26 7.14 -5.22 17.20
C ASN A 26 6.11 -4.32 16.46
N GLU A 27 6.49 -3.07 16.19
CA GLU A 27 5.65 -1.95 15.76
C GLU A 27 4.87 -2.27 14.46
N GLY A 28 5.44 -3.09 13.58
CA GLY A 28 4.79 -3.52 12.35
C GLY A 28 3.54 -4.38 12.56
N LYS A 29 3.53 -5.24 13.60
CA LYS A 29 2.39 -6.13 13.87
C LYS A 29 1.22 -5.40 14.49
N ASP A 30 1.49 -4.46 15.39
CA ASP A 30 0.42 -3.68 16.02
C ASP A 30 -0.28 -2.79 14.98
N LEU A 31 0.50 -2.20 14.05
CA LEU A 31 -0.06 -1.44 12.93
C LEU A 31 -0.84 -2.34 11.96
N GLU A 32 -0.35 -3.54 11.66
CA GLU A 32 -1.07 -4.52 10.84
C GLU A 32 -2.45 -4.84 11.44
N TYR A 33 -2.53 -5.20 12.72
CA TYR A 33 -3.80 -5.50 13.39
C TYR A 33 -4.74 -4.31 13.41
N LEU A 34 -4.22 -3.11 13.70
CA LEU A 34 -5.03 -1.88 13.67
C LEU A 34 -5.61 -1.63 12.27
N MET A 35 -4.82 -1.84 11.23
CA MET A 35 -5.27 -1.67 9.84
C MET A 35 -6.33 -2.70 9.46
N ILE A 36 -6.17 -3.95 9.88
CA ILE A 36 -7.17 -5.00 9.66
C ILE A 36 -8.50 -4.62 10.33
N ASP A 37 -8.46 -4.23 11.61
CA ASP A 37 -9.65 -3.86 12.38
C ASP A 37 -10.36 -2.67 11.76
N LEU A 38 -9.61 -1.62 11.38
CA LEU A 38 -10.17 -0.43 10.75
C LEU A 38 -10.83 -0.74 9.41
N LEU A 39 -10.16 -1.51 8.53
CA LEU A 39 -10.73 -1.88 7.24
C LEU A 39 -11.94 -2.79 7.40
N ASN A 40 -11.93 -3.71 8.35
CA ASN A 40 -13.07 -4.57 8.65
C ASN A 40 -14.26 -3.78 9.20
N ASP A 41 -14.02 -2.73 9.98
CA ASP A 41 -15.10 -1.86 10.47
C ASP A 41 -15.66 -0.96 9.35
N LEU A 42 -14.79 -0.38 8.53
CA LEU A 42 -15.18 0.42 7.36
C LEU A 42 -15.99 -0.39 6.36
N THR A 43 -15.56 -1.61 6.04
CA THR A 43 -16.28 -2.49 5.10
C THR A 43 -17.63 -2.98 5.62
N LYS A 44 -17.85 -2.99 6.94
CA LYS A 44 -19.15 -3.29 7.56
C LYS A 44 -20.07 -2.09 7.63
N SER A 45 -19.52 -0.90 7.86
CA SER A 45 -20.29 0.32 8.10
C SER A 45 -20.57 1.14 6.83
N GLN A 46 -19.79 0.94 5.77
CA GLN A 46 -19.88 1.71 4.53
C GLN A 46 -19.89 0.77 3.31
N GLU A 47 -20.39 1.29 2.18
CA GLU A 47 -20.34 0.60 0.89
C GLU A 47 -18.93 0.66 0.30
N VAL A 48 -18.02 -0.18 0.81
CA VAL A 48 -16.65 -0.30 0.30
C VAL A 48 -16.64 -1.20 -0.94
N THR A 49 -16.29 -0.64 -2.09
CA THR A 49 -16.27 -1.34 -3.38
C THR A 49 -14.89 -1.92 -3.69
N CYS A 50 -13.83 -1.20 -3.32
CA CYS A 50 -12.43 -1.65 -3.43
C CYS A 50 -11.54 -0.81 -2.50
N VAL A 51 -10.47 -1.43 -2.00
CA VAL A 51 -9.41 -0.76 -1.22
C VAL A 51 -8.16 -0.61 -2.07
N ALA A 52 -7.67 0.62 -2.22
CA ALA A 52 -6.37 0.90 -2.83
C ALA A 52 -5.32 1.10 -1.74
N ILE A 53 -4.28 0.26 -1.73
CA ILE A 53 -3.16 0.33 -0.79
C ILE A 53 -1.95 0.90 -1.55
N ILE A 54 -1.38 1.97 -1.02
CA ILE A 54 -0.18 2.62 -1.56
C ILE A 54 0.85 2.65 -0.44
N SER A 55 1.91 1.86 -0.59
CA SER A 55 2.96 1.71 0.42
C SER A 55 4.32 1.94 -0.20
N ASP A 56 5.30 2.33 0.62
CA ASP A 56 6.72 2.18 0.25
C ASP A 56 7.27 0.85 0.77
N THR A 57 8.57 0.63 0.53
CA THR A 57 9.34 -0.53 1.00
C THR A 57 9.46 -0.60 2.51
N VAL A 58 9.32 0.52 3.23
CA VAL A 58 9.46 0.60 4.68
C VAL A 58 8.24 0.01 5.37
N TYR A 59 7.04 0.32 4.89
CA TYR A 59 5.77 -0.18 5.45
C TYR A 59 5.22 -1.43 4.75
N LEU A 60 5.95 -1.97 3.77
CA LEU A 60 5.50 -3.13 3.01
C LEU A 60 5.19 -4.35 3.90
N ASN A 61 5.94 -4.51 5.00
CA ASN A 61 5.76 -5.59 5.97
C ASN A 61 4.45 -5.51 6.79
N VAL A 62 3.76 -4.37 6.79
CA VAL A 62 2.43 -4.22 7.40
C VAL A 62 1.37 -4.97 6.60
N PHE A 63 1.61 -5.18 5.31
CA PHE A 63 0.68 -5.83 4.38
C PHE A 63 1.18 -7.24 4.01
N ASP A 64 1.35 -8.10 5.01
CA ASP A 64 1.75 -9.50 4.80
C ASP A 64 0.52 -10.41 4.54
N GLY A 65 0.75 -11.72 4.40
CA GLY A 65 -0.29 -12.69 4.10
C GLY A 65 -1.43 -12.75 5.12
N GLU A 66 -1.18 -12.44 6.39
CA GLU A 66 -2.22 -12.40 7.44
C GLU A 66 -3.22 -11.27 7.17
N PHE A 67 -2.73 -10.05 6.90
CA PHE A 67 -3.54 -8.92 6.47
C PHE A 67 -4.54 -9.29 5.36
N PHE A 68 -4.06 -9.82 4.23
CA PHE A 68 -4.94 -10.17 3.10
C PHE A 68 -5.88 -11.35 3.39
N GLY A 69 -5.49 -12.26 4.27
CA GLY A 69 -6.35 -13.34 4.72
C GLY A 69 -7.54 -12.82 5.53
N TRP A 70 -7.33 -11.78 6.34
CA TRP A 70 -8.33 -11.27 7.28
C TRP A 70 -9.21 -10.16 6.68
N THR A 71 -8.79 -9.57 5.55
CA THR A 71 -9.54 -8.51 4.84
C THR A 71 -10.12 -8.98 3.50
N TYR A 72 -10.36 -10.29 3.32
CA TYR A 72 -10.75 -10.89 2.04
C TYR A 72 -12.15 -10.47 1.51
N SER A 73 -12.92 -9.73 2.31
CA SER A 73 -14.29 -9.33 1.98
C SER A 73 -14.39 -8.34 0.81
N VAL A 74 -13.31 -7.62 0.49
CA VAL A 74 -13.28 -6.59 -0.55
C VAL A 74 -12.07 -6.74 -1.48
N PRO A 75 -12.20 -6.43 -2.79
CA PRO A 75 -11.07 -6.44 -3.70
C PRO A 75 -10.05 -5.35 -3.32
N MET A 76 -8.77 -5.66 -3.54
CA MET A 76 -7.67 -4.77 -3.19
C MET A 76 -6.72 -4.55 -4.37
N VAL A 77 -6.26 -3.32 -4.54
CA VAL A 77 -5.18 -2.94 -5.46
C VAL A 77 -4.02 -2.41 -4.65
N MET A 78 -2.87 -3.10 -4.71
CA MET A 78 -1.67 -2.72 -3.97
C MET A 78 -0.63 -2.10 -4.91
N THR A 79 -0.10 -0.94 -4.53
CA THR A 79 0.95 -0.21 -5.21
C THR A 79 2.12 -0.05 -4.26
N VAL A 80 3.28 -0.60 -4.63
CA VAL A 80 4.53 -0.41 -3.88
C VAL A 80 5.35 0.64 -4.61
N VAL A 81 5.68 1.71 -3.92
CA VAL A 81 6.44 2.85 -4.45
C VAL A 81 7.90 2.70 -4.07
N GLU A 82 8.80 2.93 -5.04
CA GLU A 82 10.23 2.95 -4.81
C GLU A 82 10.66 4.25 -4.09
N GLU A 83 11.65 4.15 -3.19
CA GLU A 83 12.12 5.29 -2.38
C GLU A 83 12.59 6.50 -3.21
N TYR A 84 13.09 6.24 -4.42
CA TYR A 84 13.62 7.25 -5.35
C TYR A 84 12.60 7.71 -6.40
N GLU A 85 11.35 7.23 -6.36
CA GLU A 85 10.34 7.60 -7.35
C GLU A 85 9.78 9.00 -7.09
N ASP A 86 9.72 9.83 -8.13
CA ASP A 86 9.01 11.10 -8.08
C ASP A 86 7.50 10.92 -8.29
N LEU A 87 6.74 10.91 -7.20
CA LEU A 87 5.28 10.79 -7.25
C LEU A 87 4.56 12.04 -7.79
N LEU A 88 5.27 13.10 -8.18
CA LEU A 88 4.69 14.20 -8.98
C LEU A 88 4.60 13.83 -10.47
N SER A 89 5.39 12.85 -10.91
CA SER A 89 5.35 12.25 -12.24
C SER A 89 5.67 10.76 -12.11
N PRO A 90 4.72 9.95 -11.58
CA PRO A 90 4.96 8.55 -11.29
C PRO A 90 5.45 7.78 -12.51
N ASN A 91 6.23 6.73 -12.26
CA ASN A 91 6.68 5.85 -13.32
C ASN A 91 5.47 5.08 -13.93
N PHE A 92 5.72 4.39 -15.04
CA PHE A 92 4.66 3.66 -15.75
C PHE A 92 3.94 2.64 -14.87
N TYR A 93 4.66 1.87 -14.04
CA TYR A 93 4.07 0.83 -13.20
C TYR A 93 3.18 1.42 -12.11
N THR A 94 3.67 2.43 -11.40
CA THR A 94 2.91 3.15 -10.36
C THR A 94 1.68 3.81 -10.98
N LEU A 95 1.83 4.49 -12.11
CA LEU A 95 0.73 5.14 -12.80
C LEU A 95 -0.35 4.15 -13.27
N GLU A 96 0.05 3.02 -13.87
CA GLU A 96 -0.91 2.00 -14.32
C GLU A 96 -1.60 1.32 -13.14
N SER A 97 -0.91 1.12 -12.01
CA SER A 97 -1.52 0.59 -10.79
C SER A 97 -2.57 1.56 -10.23
N LEU A 98 -2.26 2.86 -10.15
CA LEU A 98 -3.21 3.89 -9.71
C LEU A 98 -4.42 3.99 -10.65
N ARG A 99 -4.20 3.89 -11.97
CA ARG A 99 -5.28 3.82 -12.96
C ARG A 99 -6.13 2.57 -12.80
N ALA A 100 -5.52 1.43 -12.48
CA ALA A 100 -6.23 0.19 -12.23
C ALA A 100 -7.13 0.31 -10.98
N ALA A 101 -6.63 0.90 -9.89
CA ALA A 101 -7.43 1.18 -8.70
C ALA A 101 -8.66 2.04 -9.03
N ARG A 102 -8.46 3.16 -9.75
CA ARG A 102 -9.58 4.00 -10.21
C ARG A 102 -10.56 3.22 -11.09
N LYS A 103 -10.07 2.44 -12.05
CA LYS A 103 -10.91 1.66 -12.97
C LYS A 103 -11.72 0.58 -12.24
N GLN A 104 -11.19 0.02 -11.16
CA GLN A 104 -11.90 -0.91 -10.29
C GLN A 104 -12.88 -0.20 -9.35
N GLY A 105 -12.89 1.13 -9.32
CA GLY A 105 -13.77 1.92 -8.46
C GLY A 105 -13.40 1.82 -6.99
N CYS A 106 -12.10 1.81 -6.66
CA CYS A 106 -11.67 1.85 -5.25
C CYS A 106 -12.04 3.18 -4.63
N ASN A 107 -12.79 3.12 -3.54
CA ASN A 107 -13.32 4.26 -2.80
C ASN A 107 -12.74 4.38 -1.38
N VAL A 108 -11.84 3.47 -1.00
CA VAL A 108 -11.05 3.54 0.22
C VAL A 108 -9.58 3.50 -0.16
N TYR A 109 -8.80 4.43 0.40
CA TYR A 109 -7.36 4.57 0.13
C TYR A 109 -6.56 4.47 1.42
N VAL A 110 -5.62 3.53 1.47
CA VAL A 110 -4.62 3.40 2.53
C VAL A 110 -3.28 3.85 1.98
N ILE A 111 -2.71 4.91 2.52
CA ILE A 111 -1.43 5.47 2.06
C ILE A 111 -0.44 5.45 3.22
N LEU A 112 0.54 4.54 3.17
CA LEU A 112 1.64 4.42 4.13
C LEU A 112 2.97 4.70 3.45
N LEU A 113 3.41 5.95 3.52
CA LEU A 113 4.69 6.40 2.97
C LEU A 113 5.51 7.06 4.08
N ALA A 114 6.71 6.56 4.35
CA ALA A 114 7.65 7.11 5.32
C ALA A 114 8.13 8.50 4.88
N ASN A 115 8.24 8.73 3.57
CA ASN A 115 8.59 10.03 3.03
C ASN A 115 7.35 10.92 2.82
N GLY A 116 7.11 11.83 3.77
CA GLY A 116 5.98 12.76 3.72
C GLY A 116 6.00 13.71 2.50
N PHE A 117 7.16 14.01 1.93
CA PHE A 117 7.26 14.81 0.71
C PHE A 117 6.79 14.02 -0.51
N GLN A 118 7.11 12.72 -0.55
CA GLN A 118 6.63 11.81 -1.57
C GLN A 118 5.10 11.65 -1.48
N ALA A 119 4.57 11.50 -0.26
CA ALA A 119 3.12 11.48 -0.01
C ALA A 119 2.41 12.76 -0.48
N ALA A 120 2.95 13.93 -0.14
CA ALA A 120 2.38 15.20 -0.59
C ALA A 120 2.37 15.33 -2.13
N ARG A 121 3.43 14.85 -2.80
CA ARG A 121 3.51 14.83 -4.27
C ARG A 121 2.49 13.88 -4.89
N LEU A 122 2.34 12.69 -4.33
CA LEU A 122 1.30 11.73 -4.73
C LEU A 122 -0.09 12.33 -4.64
N LEU A 123 -0.42 12.98 -3.53
CA LEU A 123 -1.74 13.60 -3.32
C LEU A 123 -1.99 14.73 -4.34
N ARG A 124 -0.99 15.58 -4.60
CA ARG A 124 -1.08 16.63 -5.64
C ARG A 124 -1.23 16.07 -7.04
N PHE A 125 -0.51 15.00 -7.37
CA PHE A 125 -0.64 14.30 -8.64
C PHE A 125 -2.03 13.67 -8.77
N GLY A 126 -2.49 13.07 -7.67
CA GLY A 126 -3.82 12.50 -7.43
C GLY A 126 -4.94 13.45 -7.81
N ASP A 127 -4.95 14.60 -7.15
CA ASP A 127 -5.90 15.70 -7.33
C ASP A 127 -5.89 16.22 -8.78
N ARG A 128 -4.70 16.57 -9.29
CA ARG A 128 -4.55 17.12 -10.65
C ARG A 128 -5.11 16.20 -11.74
N HIS A 129 -4.88 14.89 -11.61
CA HIS A 129 -5.25 13.91 -12.64
C HIS A 129 -6.53 13.15 -12.31
N ARG A 130 -7.18 13.47 -11.17
CA ARG A 130 -8.38 12.82 -10.66
C ARG A 130 -8.24 11.30 -10.58
N ILE A 131 -7.07 10.82 -10.13
CA ILE A 131 -6.80 9.37 -10.05
C ILE A 131 -7.09 8.79 -8.66
N LEU A 132 -7.20 9.65 -7.65
CA LEU A 132 -7.74 9.32 -6.34
C LEU A 132 -9.19 9.80 -6.32
N ASP A 133 -10.13 8.91 -6.07
CA ASP A 133 -11.56 9.22 -5.93
C ASP A 133 -11.84 9.46 -4.45
N THR A 134 -11.59 10.70 -4.00
CA THR A 134 -11.79 11.15 -2.61
C THR A 134 -12.94 12.11 -2.50
#